data_AF-A0A7V6KGA2-F1
#
_entry.id   AF-A0A7V6KGA2-F1
#
_cell.length_a   1.000
_cell.length_b   1.000
_cell.length_c   1.000
_cell.angle_alpha   90.00
_cell.angle_beta   90.00
_cell.angle_gamma   90.00
#
_symmetry.space_group_name_H-M   'P 1'
#
loop_
_entity.id
_entity.type
_entity.pdbx_description
1 polymer ?
#
loop_
_entity_poly.entity_id
_entity_poly.type
_entity_poly.pdbx_seq_one_letter_code
_entity_poly.pdbx_strand_id
1 'polypeptide(L)'
;MDKPNDCYIYEDLMTLQPEGLLQPETSRALQEHLRRCPACRQRFERLTKELPTVAESDSESIDYLKTIRRQQLKKTLMIVGGLLIIVLSYIALKLFIIGTPNGAYQADYTYHPQAGGSWQITGRLMGSGEVFTRHEVLETDDERIVQARVGVASVFHRRDSFELQLPADKIILVKGERLYPGGVIVSERAIDLFDSRTPYIGNNSEVIQLLNRLRVGLITPFSVELATDQLPYGLTILAEGEFSDSDDPTAQFKTMSELILSLIDNCDYITWEYEQAGHKSLSFYRDDPELVINQIAYDPLADVRNFQKLLHELDYHY
;
A
#
# COMPACT_ATOMS: atom_id res chain seq x y z
N MET A 1 38.05 -6.19 -98.82
CA MET A 1 39.22 -6.14 -97.91
C MET A 1 38.88 -5.20 -96.78
N ASP A 2 38.82 -5.68 -95.54
CA ASP A 2 39.74 -5.19 -94.52
C ASP A 2 39.96 -6.22 -93.40
N LYS A 3 41.14 -6.11 -92.79
CA LYS A 3 41.97 -7.15 -92.17
C LYS A 3 41.42 -7.79 -90.86
N PRO A 4 41.78 -9.06 -90.58
CA PRO A 4 41.29 -9.86 -89.43
C PRO A 4 41.98 -9.57 -88.09
N ASN A 5 42.54 -8.38 -87.85
CA ASN A 5 43.42 -8.11 -86.69
C ASN A 5 42.83 -7.24 -85.56
N ASP A 6 41.57 -6.79 -85.64
CA ASP A 6 40.97 -5.95 -84.58
C ASP A 6 39.90 -6.69 -83.74
N CYS A 7 39.72 -8.00 -83.92
CA CYS A 7 38.68 -8.76 -83.22
C CYS A 7 38.86 -8.77 -81.68
N TYR A 8 40.10 -8.62 -81.18
CA TYR A 8 40.38 -8.65 -79.74
C TYR A 8 39.75 -7.47 -78.98
N ILE A 9 39.70 -6.28 -79.59
CA ILE A 9 39.09 -5.08 -78.99
C ILE A 9 37.60 -5.31 -78.78
N TYR A 10 36.93 -5.89 -79.78
CA TYR A 10 35.50 -6.17 -79.70
C TYR A 10 35.19 -7.30 -78.73
N GLU A 11 36.13 -8.24 -78.53
CA GLU A 11 35.96 -9.33 -77.57
C GLU A 11 35.88 -8.82 -76.12
N ASP A 12 36.73 -7.86 -75.74
CA ASP A 12 36.69 -7.23 -74.42
C ASP A 12 35.43 -6.38 -74.20
N LEU A 13 34.91 -5.75 -75.26
CA LEU A 13 33.69 -4.92 -75.18
C LEU A 13 32.40 -5.76 -75.09
N MET A 14 32.40 -7.02 -75.51
CA MET A 14 31.21 -7.89 -75.49
C MET A 14 30.69 -8.20 -74.08
N THR A 15 31.57 -8.23 -73.07
CA THR A 15 31.20 -8.52 -71.67
C THR A 15 30.44 -7.36 -71.02
N LEU A 16 30.71 -6.12 -71.45
CA LEU A 16 30.14 -4.90 -70.89
C LEU A 16 28.79 -4.51 -71.50
N GLN A 17 28.48 -5.00 -72.70
CA GLN A 17 27.26 -4.64 -73.43
C GLN A 17 25.96 -5.12 -72.74
N PRO A 18 25.86 -6.34 -72.16
CA PRO A 18 24.64 -6.79 -71.46
C PRO A 18 24.28 -5.95 -70.23
N GLU A 19 25.28 -5.34 -69.59
CA GLU A 19 25.11 -4.47 -68.42
C GLU A 19 24.72 -3.03 -68.80
N GLY A 20 24.66 -2.72 -70.10
CA GLY A 20 24.26 -1.39 -70.60
C GLY A 20 25.30 -0.28 -70.36
N LEU A 21 26.56 -0.65 -70.14
CA LEU A 21 27.64 0.27 -69.75
C LEU A 21 28.43 0.88 -70.92
N LEU A 22 28.11 0.54 -72.18
CA LEU A 22 28.77 1.10 -73.37
C LEU A 22 28.12 2.39 -73.87
N GLN A 23 28.94 3.34 -74.31
CA GLN A 23 28.49 4.54 -75.02
C GLN A 23 27.83 4.19 -76.36
N PRO A 24 26.86 4.99 -76.85
CA PRO A 24 26.03 4.65 -78.01
C PRO A 24 26.84 4.50 -79.32
N GLU A 25 27.94 5.23 -79.46
CA GLU A 25 28.82 5.18 -80.63
C GLU A 25 29.61 3.86 -80.67
N THR A 26 30.17 3.45 -79.52
CA THR A 26 30.91 2.20 -79.35
C THR A 26 29.98 0.98 -79.49
N SER A 27 28.74 1.08 -78.99
CA SER A 27 27.73 0.04 -79.15
C SER A 27 27.37 -0.19 -80.63
N ARG A 28 27.32 0.86 -81.45
CA ARG A 28 27.06 0.72 -82.90
C ARG A 28 28.24 0.06 -83.62
N ALA A 29 29.47 0.43 -83.27
CA ALA A 29 30.68 -0.19 -83.83
C ALA A 29 30.74 -1.70 -83.51
N LEU A 30 30.43 -2.08 -82.27
CA LEU A 30 30.36 -3.48 -81.86
C LEU A 30 29.28 -4.27 -82.63
N GLN A 31 28.08 -3.71 -82.80
CA GLN A 31 27.00 -4.36 -83.57
C GLN A 31 27.37 -4.55 -85.05
N GLU A 32 28.04 -3.58 -85.66
CA GLU A 32 28.48 -3.69 -87.05
C GLU A 32 29.60 -4.75 -87.21
N HIS A 33 30.48 -4.89 -86.22
CA HIS A 33 31.48 -5.96 -86.19
C HIS A 33 30.83 -7.35 -86.05
N LEU A 34 29.85 -7.51 -85.13
CA LEU A 34 29.10 -8.76 -84.96
C LEU A 34 28.31 -9.16 -86.23
N ARG A 35 27.96 -8.19 -87.08
CA ARG A 35 27.35 -8.47 -88.40
C ARG A 35 28.34 -9.04 -89.40
N ARG A 36 29.58 -8.54 -89.41
CA ARG A 36 30.64 -8.96 -90.34
C ARG A 36 31.43 -10.19 -89.91
N CYS A 37 31.59 -10.44 -88.60
CA CYS A 37 32.40 -11.54 -88.08
C CYS A 37 31.53 -12.61 -87.39
N PRO A 38 31.35 -13.82 -87.98
CA PRO A 38 30.54 -14.88 -87.39
C PRO A 38 31.14 -15.48 -86.10
N ALA A 39 32.47 -15.42 -85.93
CA ALA A 39 33.15 -15.93 -84.74
C ALA A 39 32.82 -15.12 -83.48
N CYS A 40 32.83 -13.78 -83.60
CA CYS A 40 32.48 -12.88 -82.49
C CYS A 40 30.99 -12.98 -82.13
N ARG A 41 30.10 -13.18 -83.12
CA ARG A 41 28.65 -13.38 -82.89
C ARG A 41 28.36 -14.59 -82.01
N GLN A 42 28.97 -15.74 -82.31
CA GLN A 42 28.77 -16.95 -81.50
C GLN A 42 29.33 -16.82 -80.07
N ARG A 43 30.35 -15.98 -79.85
CA ARG A 43 30.85 -15.71 -78.50
C ARG A 43 29.89 -14.84 -77.71
N PHE A 44 29.40 -13.75 -78.30
CA PHE A 44 28.42 -12.87 -77.67
C PHE A 44 27.12 -13.61 -77.29
N GLU A 45 26.61 -14.47 -78.16
CA GLU A 45 25.44 -15.31 -77.87
C GLU A 45 25.69 -16.28 -76.71
N ARG A 46 26.89 -16.87 -76.61
CA ARG A 46 27.24 -17.72 -75.47
C ARG A 46 27.28 -16.94 -74.16
N LEU A 47 27.96 -15.78 -74.13
CA LEU A 47 28.02 -14.94 -72.93
C LEU A 47 26.63 -14.47 -72.47
N THR A 48 25.77 -14.07 -73.41
CA THR A 48 24.43 -13.57 -73.08
C THR A 48 23.52 -14.67 -72.54
N LYS A 49 23.77 -15.93 -72.93
CA LYS A 49 22.99 -17.09 -72.51
C LYS A 49 23.42 -17.66 -71.15
N GLU A 50 24.62 -17.32 -70.68
CA GLU A 50 25.17 -17.75 -69.38
C GLU A 50 24.86 -16.79 -68.23
N LEU A 51 24.32 -15.59 -68.51
CA LEU A 51 23.85 -14.66 -67.48
C LEU A 51 22.41 -14.99 -67.08
N PRO A 52 22.14 -15.39 -65.82
CA PRO A 52 20.79 -15.44 -65.30
C PRO A 52 20.23 -14.02 -65.24
N THR A 53 19.07 -13.80 -65.85
CA THR A 53 18.27 -12.58 -65.72
C THR A 53 17.90 -12.36 -64.26
N VAL A 54 18.62 -11.46 -63.58
CA VAL A 54 18.30 -10.95 -62.25
C VAL A 54 17.11 -10.00 -62.38
N ALA A 55 15.90 -10.54 -62.49
CA ALA A 55 14.70 -9.70 -62.58
C ALA A 55 13.41 -10.28 -61.93
N GLU A 56 13.42 -11.50 -61.40
CA GLU A 56 12.16 -12.13 -60.91
C GLU A 56 12.16 -12.60 -59.45
N SER A 57 13.22 -12.42 -58.64
CA SER A 57 13.24 -12.93 -57.24
C SER A 57 12.96 -11.93 -56.11
N ASP A 58 12.71 -10.66 -56.42
CA ASP A 58 12.59 -9.62 -55.38
C ASP A 58 11.16 -9.31 -54.91
N SER A 59 10.13 -9.80 -55.62
CA SER A 59 8.73 -9.56 -55.22
C SER A 59 8.15 -10.65 -54.30
N GLU A 60 8.54 -11.92 -54.47
CA GLU A 60 8.06 -13.02 -53.60
C GLU A 60 8.74 -13.07 -52.22
N SER A 61 10.01 -12.65 -52.12
CA SER A 61 10.77 -12.67 -50.87
C SER A 61 10.25 -11.66 -49.84
N ILE A 62 9.67 -10.54 -50.28
CA ILE A 62 9.10 -9.51 -49.42
C ILE A 62 7.75 -9.96 -48.81
N ASP A 63 6.94 -10.75 -49.53
CA ASP A 63 5.62 -11.15 -49.05
C ASP A 63 5.67 -12.36 -48.09
N TYR A 64 6.69 -13.22 -48.23
CA TYR A 64 6.96 -14.31 -47.30
C TYR A 64 7.36 -13.79 -45.91
N LEU A 65 8.20 -12.75 -45.85
CA LEU A 65 8.64 -12.13 -44.61
C LEU A 65 7.49 -11.44 -43.84
N LYS A 66 6.53 -10.83 -44.54
CA LYS A 66 5.33 -10.25 -43.92
C LYS A 66 4.41 -11.31 -43.33
N THR A 67 4.28 -12.45 -44.02
CA THR A 67 3.42 -13.55 -43.60
C THR A 67 3.96 -14.24 -42.35
N ILE A 68 5.27 -14.52 -42.29
CA ILE A 68 5.93 -15.08 -41.10
C ILE A 68 5.87 -14.11 -39.93
N ARG A 69 6.15 -12.81 -40.14
CA ARG A 69 6.04 -11.80 -39.06
C ARG A 69 4.64 -11.73 -38.49
N ARG A 70 3.59 -11.76 -39.32
CA ARG A 70 2.19 -11.78 -38.85
C ARG A 70 1.83 -13.06 -38.09
N GLN A 71 2.32 -14.22 -38.52
CA GLN A 71 2.10 -15.47 -37.80
C GLN A 71 2.85 -15.52 -36.47
N GLN A 72 4.10 -15.05 -36.44
CA GLN A 72 4.91 -14.92 -35.22
C GLN A 72 4.29 -13.90 -34.26
N LEU A 73 3.83 -12.73 -34.75
CA LEU A 73 3.10 -11.74 -33.95
C LEU A 73 1.80 -12.30 -33.37
N LYS A 74 1.02 -13.08 -34.14
CA LYS A 74 -0.18 -13.76 -33.61
C LYS A 74 0.17 -14.77 -32.51
N LYS A 75 1.23 -15.56 -32.68
CA LYS A 75 1.70 -16.52 -31.67
C LYS A 75 2.21 -15.81 -30.42
N THR A 76 3.03 -14.77 -30.55
CA THR A 76 3.52 -13.98 -29.43
C THR A 76 2.38 -13.25 -28.71
N LEU A 77 1.41 -12.68 -29.44
CA LEU A 77 0.23 -12.05 -28.84
C LEU A 77 -0.66 -13.07 -28.11
N MET A 78 -0.76 -14.30 -28.61
CA MET A 78 -1.50 -15.37 -27.94
C MET A 78 -0.80 -15.85 -26.66
N ILE A 79 0.53 -15.96 -26.68
CA ILE A 79 1.33 -16.34 -25.50
C ILE A 79 1.31 -15.21 -24.47
N VAL A 80 1.57 -13.97 -24.88
CA VAL A 80 1.55 -12.78 -24.01
C VAL A 80 0.14 -12.54 -23.47
N GLY A 81 -0.89 -12.67 -24.30
CA GLY A 81 -2.28 -12.58 -23.90
C GLY A 81 -2.69 -13.69 -22.95
N GLY A 82 -2.24 -14.92 -23.19
CA GLY A 82 -2.45 -16.06 -22.29
C GLY A 82 -1.78 -15.85 -20.93
N LEU A 83 -0.53 -15.37 -20.90
CA LEU A 83 0.17 -15.03 -19.67
C LEU A 83 -0.53 -13.89 -18.93
N LEU A 84 -0.97 -12.86 -19.65
CA LEU A 84 -1.75 -11.75 -19.08
C LEU A 84 -3.05 -12.27 -18.44
N ILE A 85 -3.78 -13.17 -19.11
CA ILE A 85 -5.00 -13.77 -18.58
C ILE A 85 -4.71 -14.60 -17.32
N ILE A 86 -3.61 -15.36 -17.29
CA ILE A 86 -3.21 -16.13 -16.10
C ILE A 86 -2.84 -15.21 -14.93
N VAL A 87 -2.12 -14.12 -15.18
CA VAL A 87 -1.78 -13.13 -14.16
C VAL A 87 -3.04 -12.43 -13.65
N LEU A 88 -3.92 -11.99 -14.56
CA LEU A 88 -5.20 -11.35 -14.21
C LEU A 88 -6.12 -12.32 -13.47
N SER A 89 -6.16 -13.60 -13.85
CA SER A 89 -6.98 -14.60 -13.16
C SER A 89 -6.43 -14.92 -11.78
N TYR A 90 -5.11 -14.96 -11.60
CA TYR A 90 -4.48 -15.10 -10.28
C TYR A 90 -4.76 -13.89 -9.37
N ILE A 91 -4.62 -12.66 -9.91
CA ILE A 91 -4.96 -11.43 -9.19
C ILE A 91 -6.44 -11.42 -8.80
N ALA A 92 -7.33 -11.78 -9.74
CA ALA A 92 -8.76 -11.90 -9.47
C ALA A 92 -9.03 -12.96 -8.40
N LEU A 93 -8.43 -14.15 -8.49
CA LEU A 93 -8.58 -15.20 -7.48
C LEU A 93 -8.16 -14.72 -6.08
N LYS A 94 -7.03 -14.00 -6.00
CA LYS A 94 -6.54 -13.43 -4.75
C LYS A 94 -7.50 -12.39 -4.17
N LEU A 95 -7.99 -11.45 -5.00
CA LEU A 95 -8.85 -10.36 -4.56
C LEU A 95 -10.30 -10.78 -4.27
N PHE A 96 -10.84 -11.73 -5.03
CA PHE A 96 -12.24 -12.16 -4.91
C PHE A 96 -12.44 -13.36 -3.98
N ILE A 97 -11.46 -14.27 -3.84
CA ILE A 97 -11.64 -15.52 -3.07
C ILE A 97 -10.79 -15.57 -1.80
N ILE A 98 -9.51 -15.20 -1.87
CA ILE A 98 -8.61 -15.31 -0.70
C ILE A 98 -8.84 -14.13 0.27
N GLY A 99 -9.17 -12.95 -0.30
CA GLY A 99 -9.28 -11.69 0.42
C GLY A 99 -7.93 -11.24 0.98
N THR A 100 -7.85 -10.01 1.48
CA THR A 100 -6.72 -9.59 2.33
C THR A 100 -7.14 -9.56 3.79
N PRO A 101 -6.21 -9.84 4.73
CA PRO A 101 -6.50 -9.70 6.15
C PRO A 101 -6.89 -8.26 6.48
N ASN A 102 -7.66 -8.11 7.55
CA ASN A 102 -8.36 -6.91 8.01
C ASN A 102 -7.58 -5.58 8.05
N GLY A 103 -6.25 -5.57 7.97
CA GLY A 103 -5.45 -4.35 8.11
C GLY A 103 -5.68 -3.28 7.04
N ALA A 104 -6.35 -3.59 5.94
CA ALA A 104 -6.62 -2.66 4.83
C ALA A 104 -8.06 -2.12 4.78
N TYR A 105 -8.96 -2.54 5.67
CA TYR A 105 -10.41 -2.30 5.52
C TYR A 105 -11.06 -1.67 6.76
N GLN A 106 -12.02 -0.78 6.54
CA GLN A 106 -12.79 -0.17 7.62
C GLN A 106 -14.03 -1.03 7.91
N ALA A 107 -13.96 -1.79 8.99
CA ALA A 107 -15.07 -2.53 9.55
C ALA A 107 -15.43 -2.01 10.94
N ASP A 108 -16.72 -1.82 11.17
CA ASP A 108 -17.31 -1.59 12.49
C ASP A 108 -17.71 -2.92 13.11
N TYR A 109 -17.39 -3.08 14.38
CA TYR A 109 -17.71 -4.27 15.14
C TYR A 109 -18.71 -3.92 16.23
N THR A 110 -19.68 -4.81 16.43
CA THR A 110 -20.65 -4.73 17.52
C THR A 110 -20.61 -6.03 18.28
N TYR A 111 -20.60 -5.93 19.60
CA TYR A 111 -20.46 -7.07 20.50
C TYR A 111 -21.68 -7.17 21.40
N HIS A 112 -22.31 -8.33 21.41
CA HIS A 112 -23.43 -8.62 22.28
C HIS A 112 -23.11 -9.85 23.14
N PRO A 113 -23.04 -9.70 24.48
CA PRO A 113 -22.96 -10.86 25.36
C PRO A 113 -24.30 -11.60 25.35
N GLN A 114 -24.27 -12.92 25.14
CA GLN A 114 -25.48 -13.75 25.05
C GLN A 114 -25.69 -14.57 26.33
N ALA A 115 -26.97 -14.78 26.68
CA ALA A 115 -27.37 -15.67 27.78
C ALA A 115 -26.88 -17.10 27.49
N GLY A 116 -25.85 -17.53 28.21
CA GLY A 116 -25.11 -18.77 27.92
C GLY A 116 -23.59 -18.63 27.96
N GLY A 117 -23.06 -17.40 28.09
CA GLY A 117 -21.62 -17.17 28.24
C GLY A 117 -20.88 -17.19 26.91
N SER A 118 -21.53 -16.77 25.82
CA SER A 118 -20.91 -16.58 24.51
C SER A 118 -21.00 -15.12 24.07
N TRP A 119 -20.02 -14.68 23.28
CA TRP A 119 -20.04 -13.42 22.56
C TRP A 119 -20.65 -13.62 21.17
N GLN A 120 -21.65 -12.82 20.83
CA GLN A 120 -22.06 -12.59 19.46
C GLN A 120 -21.30 -11.38 18.93
N ILE A 121 -20.45 -11.61 17.94
CA ILE A 121 -19.61 -10.62 17.29
C ILE A 121 -20.19 -10.37 15.90
N THR A 122 -20.64 -9.14 15.67
CA THR A 122 -21.17 -8.70 14.39
C THR A 122 -20.20 -7.70 13.78
N GLY A 123 -19.61 -8.01 12.63
CA GLY A 123 -18.77 -7.09 11.89
C GLY A 123 -19.49 -6.58 10.64
N ARG A 124 -19.50 -5.28 10.41
CA ARG A 124 -20.02 -4.63 9.21
C ARG A 124 -18.92 -3.86 8.50
N LEU A 125 -18.73 -4.14 7.22
CA LEU A 125 -17.81 -3.46 6.32
C LEU A 125 -18.42 -2.13 5.87
N MET A 126 -17.62 -1.07 5.91
CA MET A 126 -18.05 0.28 5.55
C MET A 126 -17.83 0.58 4.06
N GLY A 127 -16.91 -0.13 3.40
CA GLY A 127 -16.62 0.07 1.98
C GLY A 127 -17.71 -0.49 1.05
N SER A 128 -18.25 0.36 0.17
CA SER A 128 -19.27 -0.02 -0.81
C SER A 128 -18.81 -1.06 -1.86
N GLY A 129 -17.49 -1.24 -1.99
CA GLY A 129 -16.85 -2.24 -2.84
C GLY A 129 -16.30 -3.46 -2.09
N GLU A 130 -16.62 -3.61 -0.80
CA GLU A 130 -16.04 -4.62 0.08
C GLU A 130 -17.07 -5.70 0.42
N VAL A 131 -16.63 -6.95 0.42
CA VAL A 131 -17.46 -8.09 0.76
C VAL A 131 -16.73 -9.01 1.71
N PHE A 132 -17.42 -9.38 2.78
CA PHE A 132 -16.97 -10.37 3.73
C PHE A 132 -16.82 -11.71 3.01
N THR A 133 -15.62 -12.28 3.10
CA THR A 133 -15.31 -13.56 2.46
C THR A 133 -15.36 -14.70 3.47
N ARG A 134 -14.58 -14.58 4.55
CA ARG A 134 -14.52 -15.56 5.64
C ARG A 134 -13.97 -14.93 6.91
N HIS A 135 -14.25 -15.55 8.05
CA HIS A 135 -13.54 -15.27 9.29
C HIS A 135 -12.55 -16.41 9.56
N GLU A 136 -11.45 -16.07 10.21
CA GLU A 136 -10.43 -16.99 10.70
C GLU A 136 -10.32 -16.78 12.20
N VAL A 137 -10.48 -17.86 12.96
CA VAL A 137 -10.30 -17.85 14.41
C VAL A 137 -9.02 -18.61 14.69
N LEU A 138 -7.98 -17.88 15.09
CA LEU A 138 -6.73 -18.48 15.54
C LEU A 138 -6.83 -18.65 17.05
N GLU A 139 -6.78 -19.90 17.51
CA GLU A 139 -6.85 -20.22 18.93
C GLU A 139 -5.45 -20.49 19.47
N THR A 140 -5.13 -19.79 20.55
CA THR A 140 -3.94 -20.00 21.39
C THR A 140 -4.40 -20.58 22.74
N ASP A 141 -3.47 -21.01 23.59
CA ASP A 141 -3.78 -21.58 24.90
C ASP A 141 -4.71 -20.66 25.73
N ASP A 142 -4.44 -19.35 25.75
CA ASP A 142 -5.18 -18.37 26.57
C ASP A 142 -6.09 -17.40 25.79
N GLU A 143 -5.91 -17.29 24.47
CA GLU A 143 -6.53 -16.24 23.65
C GLU A 143 -7.12 -16.77 22.34
N ARG A 144 -8.15 -16.09 21.81
CA ARG A 144 -8.71 -16.31 20.48
C ARG A 144 -8.61 -15.04 19.64
N ILE A 145 -7.91 -15.11 18.53
CA ILE A 145 -7.76 -13.99 17.60
C ILE A 145 -8.76 -14.16 16.47
N VAL A 146 -9.69 -13.20 16.33
CA VAL A 146 -10.68 -13.16 15.26
C VAL A 146 -10.19 -12.24 14.16
N GLN A 147 -9.96 -12.79 12.99
CA GLN A 147 -9.61 -12.05 11.79
C GLN A 147 -10.70 -12.26 10.74
N ALA A 148 -11.40 -11.20 10.37
CA ALA A 148 -12.17 -11.22 9.15
C ALA A 148 -11.22 -11.12 7.94
N ARG A 149 -11.65 -11.71 6.84
CA ARG A 149 -11.03 -11.54 5.53
C ARG A 149 -12.07 -10.93 4.60
N VAL A 150 -11.64 -9.89 3.92
CA VAL A 150 -12.47 -9.06 3.06
C VAL A 150 -11.94 -9.16 1.64
N GLY A 151 -12.85 -9.31 0.69
CA GLY A 151 -12.60 -9.35 -0.73
C GLY A 151 -13.36 -8.26 -1.46
N VAL A 152 -13.21 -8.19 -2.78
CA VAL A 152 -13.90 -7.19 -3.61
C VAL A 152 -15.33 -7.66 -3.91
N ALA A 153 -16.28 -6.72 -3.83
CA ALA A 153 -17.67 -6.97 -4.16
C ALA A 153 -17.81 -7.52 -5.58
N SER A 154 -18.52 -8.64 -5.71
CA SER A 154 -18.84 -9.28 -6.98
C SER A 154 -20.35 -9.29 -7.20
N VAL A 155 -20.77 -9.38 -8.46
CA VAL A 155 -22.18 -9.45 -8.85
C VAL A 155 -22.90 -10.62 -8.18
N PHE A 156 -22.16 -11.68 -7.83
CA PHE A 156 -22.71 -12.91 -7.25
C PHE A 156 -22.65 -12.97 -5.72
N HIS A 157 -21.89 -12.08 -5.06
CA HIS A 157 -21.73 -12.07 -3.60
C HIS A 157 -21.64 -10.63 -3.10
N ARG A 158 -22.67 -10.20 -2.37
CA ARG A 158 -22.71 -8.94 -1.60
C ARG A 158 -23.11 -9.28 -0.17
N ARG A 159 -22.13 -9.65 0.66
CA ARG A 159 -22.29 -9.65 2.12
C ARG A 159 -21.35 -8.60 2.68
N ASP A 160 -21.92 -7.53 3.18
CA ASP A 160 -21.21 -6.45 3.87
C ASP A 160 -21.04 -6.76 5.36
N SER A 161 -21.62 -7.84 5.85
CA SER A 161 -21.68 -8.16 7.27
C SER A 161 -21.48 -9.63 7.55
N PHE A 162 -20.99 -9.93 8.74
CA PHE A 162 -20.89 -11.27 9.28
C PHE A 162 -21.26 -11.31 10.75
N GLU A 163 -21.76 -12.47 11.17
CA GLU A 163 -22.04 -12.78 12.56
C GLU A 163 -21.23 -14.01 12.94
N LEU A 164 -20.60 -13.94 14.10
CA LEU A 164 -19.81 -15.01 14.68
C LEU A 164 -20.17 -15.16 16.14
N GLN A 165 -20.43 -16.39 16.57
CA GLN A 165 -20.66 -16.71 17.97
C GLN A 165 -19.45 -17.47 18.52
N LEU A 166 -18.84 -16.95 19.57
CA LEU A 166 -17.71 -17.58 20.24
C LEU A 166 -17.99 -17.73 21.74
N PRO A 167 -17.58 -18.83 22.38
CA PRO A 167 -17.68 -18.94 23.82
C PRO A 167 -16.75 -17.91 24.50
N ALA A 168 -17.20 -17.36 25.63
CA ALA A 168 -16.49 -16.36 26.42
C ALA A 168 -15.60 -17.00 27.52
N ASP A 169 -15.05 -18.18 27.23
CA ASP A 169 -14.13 -18.94 28.08
C ASP A 169 -12.68 -18.40 28.01
N LYS A 170 -12.34 -17.70 26.92
CA LYS A 170 -11.02 -17.09 26.67
C LYS A 170 -11.17 -15.62 26.30
N ILE A 171 -10.05 -14.89 26.35
CA ILE A 171 -9.99 -13.52 25.84
C ILE A 171 -10.10 -13.58 24.31
N ILE A 172 -10.99 -12.77 23.73
CA ILE A 172 -11.18 -12.69 22.27
C ILE A 172 -10.59 -11.37 21.77
N LEU A 173 -9.66 -11.43 20.82
CA LEU A 173 -9.05 -10.28 20.19
C LEU A 173 -9.73 -9.99 18.85
N VAL A 174 -10.27 -8.78 18.71
CA VAL A 174 -10.96 -8.32 17.50
C VAL A 174 -10.44 -6.94 17.13
N LYS A 175 -9.68 -6.81 16.03
CA LYS A 175 -9.16 -5.53 15.49
C LYS A 175 -8.56 -4.61 16.60
N GLY A 176 -7.70 -5.16 17.46
CA GLY A 176 -7.03 -4.43 18.54
C GLY A 176 -7.80 -4.38 19.86
N GLU A 177 -9.10 -4.63 19.86
CA GLU A 177 -9.92 -4.70 21.07
C GLU A 177 -9.85 -6.07 21.72
N ARG A 178 -9.91 -6.11 23.05
CA ARG A 178 -9.93 -7.33 23.87
C ARG A 178 -11.28 -7.50 24.55
N LEU A 179 -11.97 -8.57 24.22
CA LEU A 179 -13.22 -8.98 24.86
C LEU A 179 -12.88 -9.99 25.95
N TYR A 180 -13.05 -9.59 27.21
CA TYR A 180 -12.79 -10.44 28.36
C TYR A 180 -13.99 -11.32 28.70
N PRO A 181 -13.74 -12.51 29.27
CA PRO A 181 -14.77 -13.25 30.00
C PRO A 181 -15.47 -12.34 31.02
N GLY A 182 -16.81 -12.37 31.03
CA GLY A 182 -17.61 -11.52 31.92
C GLY A 182 -18.14 -10.22 31.31
N GLY A 183 -17.98 -10.01 30.00
CA GLY A 183 -18.69 -8.93 29.29
C GLY A 183 -17.95 -7.61 29.18
N VAL A 184 -16.68 -7.55 29.62
CA VAL A 184 -15.88 -6.31 29.57
C VAL A 184 -15.12 -6.25 28.24
N ILE A 185 -15.29 -5.15 27.53
CA ILE A 185 -14.56 -4.84 26.29
C ILE A 185 -13.51 -3.80 26.66
N VAL A 186 -12.26 -4.05 26.28
CA VAL A 186 -11.15 -3.12 26.46
C VAL A 186 -10.65 -2.69 25.10
N SER A 187 -10.65 -1.38 24.86
CA SER A 187 -10.17 -0.79 23.62
C SER A 187 -8.66 -0.94 23.47
N GLU A 188 -8.18 -0.97 22.23
CA GLU A 188 -6.74 -0.88 21.92
C GLU A 188 -6.12 0.36 22.58
N ARG A 189 -6.89 1.45 22.63
CA ARG A 189 -6.49 2.70 23.24
C ARG A 189 -6.22 2.58 24.75
N ALA A 190 -7.12 1.95 25.48
CA ALA A 190 -6.95 1.74 26.91
C ALA A 190 -5.72 0.86 27.18
N ILE A 191 -5.48 -0.16 26.36
CA ILE A 191 -4.30 -1.02 26.46
C ILE A 191 -3.02 -0.21 26.21
N ASP A 192 -2.97 0.55 25.13
CA ASP A 192 -1.80 1.35 24.75
C ASP A 192 -1.43 2.43 25.80
N LEU A 193 -2.44 3.07 26.41
CA LEU A 193 -2.23 4.00 27.51
C LEU A 193 -1.79 3.29 28.79
N PHE A 194 -2.50 2.22 29.17
CA PHE A 194 -2.21 1.46 30.37
C PHE A 194 -0.79 0.90 30.34
N ASP A 195 -0.34 0.38 29.21
CA ASP A 195 1.02 -0.15 29.04
C ASP A 195 2.10 0.95 29.00
N SER A 196 1.71 2.21 28.78
CA SER A 196 2.61 3.38 28.81
C SER A 196 2.76 4.05 30.17
N ARG A 197 2.13 3.50 31.22
CA ARG A 197 2.27 3.99 32.59
C ARG A 197 3.72 3.95 33.05
N THR A 198 4.11 4.90 33.89
CA THR A 198 5.47 4.99 34.43
C THR A 198 5.45 5.15 35.95
N PRO A 199 6.31 4.42 36.68
CA PRO A 199 6.36 4.53 38.14
C PRO A 199 7.00 5.84 38.62
N TYR A 200 7.73 6.56 37.74
CA TYR A 200 8.56 7.68 38.16
C TYR A 200 8.54 8.88 37.19
N ILE A 201 8.10 10.03 37.68
CA ILE A 201 7.99 11.29 36.93
C ILE A 201 9.32 11.86 36.42
N GLY A 202 10.45 11.54 37.06
CA GLY A 202 11.76 12.11 36.67
C GLY A 202 12.37 11.57 35.37
N ASN A 203 11.70 10.64 34.68
CA ASN A 203 12.08 10.28 33.31
C ASN A 203 11.35 11.19 32.30
N ASN A 204 11.94 12.33 31.98
CA ASN A 204 11.34 13.30 31.05
C ASN A 204 10.95 12.69 29.68
N SER A 205 11.72 11.71 29.19
CA SER A 205 11.41 11.07 27.90
C SER A 205 10.15 10.20 27.97
N GLU A 206 9.96 9.45 29.05
CA GLU A 206 8.74 8.65 29.27
C GLU A 206 7.52 9.56 29.49
N VAL A 207 7.67 10.63 30.28
CA VAL A 207 6.62 11.61 30.52
C VAL A 207 6.15 12.23 29.19
N ILE A 208 7.08 12.74 28.38
CA ILE A 208 6.73 13.32 27.07
C ILE A 208 6.08 12.29 26.15
N GLN A 209 6.56 11.04 26.13
CA GLN A 209 5.93 9.98 25.35
C GLN A 209 4.50 9.69 25.81
N LEU A 210 4.26 9.65 27.11
CA LEU A 210 2.93 9.48 27.70
C LEU A 210 1.99 10.63 27.35
N LEU A 211 2.44 11.89 27.47
CA LEU A 211 1.64 13.07 27.12
C LEU A 211 1.28 13.10 25.63
N ASN A 212 2.22 12.70 24.77
CA ASN A 212 1.98 12.54 23.33
C ASN A 212 0.98 11.42 23.05
N ARG A 213 1.10 10.28 23.74
CA ARG A 213 0.12 9.18 23.66
C ARG A 213 -1.25 9.66 24.13
N LEU A 214 -1.36 10.42 25.21
CA LEU A 214 -2.60 11.05 25.70
C LEU A 214 -3.13 12.17 24.78
N ARG A 215 -2.37 12.53 23.74
CA ARG A 215 -2.70 13.59 22.78
C ARG A 215 -2.93 14.96 23.43
N VAL A 216 -2.13 15.29 24.45
CA VAL A 216 -2.12 16.62 25.08
C VAL A 216 -1.92 17.73 24.03
N GLY A 217 -1.14 17.45 22.99
CA GLY A 217 -0.91 18.38 21.88
C GLY A 217 -2.14 18.79 21.07
N LEU A 218 -3.28 18.07 21.20
CA LEU A 218 -4.56 18.49 20.60
C LEU A 218 -5.21 19.64 21.38
N ILE A 219 -4.84 19.82 22.64
CA ILE A 219 -5.28 20.96 23.46
C ILE A 219 -4.46 22.18 23.06
N THR A 220 -3.13 22.04 23.10
CA THR A 220 -2.16 23.10 22.80
C THR A 220 -0.78 22.49 22.60
N PRO A 221 0.08 23.05 21.72
CA PRO A 221 1.51 22.74 21.75
C PRO A 221 2.07 23.04 23.14
N PHE A 222 2.98 22.20 23.61
CA PHE A 222 3.43 22.27 24.99
C PHE A 222 4.91 21.91 25.16
N SER A 223 5.49 22.47 26.22
CA SER A 223 6.71 21.97 26.85
C SER A 223 6.42 21.57 28.30
N VAL A 224 7.39 20.94 28.97
CA VAL A 224 7.20 20.43 30.34
C VAL A 224 8.37 20.77 31.24
N GLU A 225 8.06 20.97 32.52
CA GLU A 225 9.02 21.07 33.61
C GLU A 225 8.68 20.06 34.70
N LEU A 226 9.72 19.43 35.27
CA LEU A 226 9.56 18.39 36.28
C LEU A 226 10.08 18.90 37.63
N ALA A 227 9.21 18.89 38.64
CA ALA A 227 9.60 19.12 40.03
C ALA A 227 9.93 17.78 40.69
N THR A 228 11.22 17.41 40.73
CA THR A 228 11.67 16.10 41.25
C THR A 228 12.71 16.19 42.37
N ASP A 229 13.15 17.40 42.71
CA ASP A 229 14.19 17.61 43.72
C ASP A 229 13.67 17.38 45.15
N GLN A 230 12.42 17.74 45.41
CA GLN A 230 11.78 17.63 46.72
C GLN A 230 10.29 17.28 46.56
N LEU A 231 9.74 16.60 47.57
CA LEU A 231 8.31 16.35 47.65
C LEU A 231 7.53 17.65 47.93
N PRO A 232 6.30 17.81 47.40
CA PRO A 232 5.62 16.91 46.47
C PRO A 232 6.25 16.94 45.06
N TYR A 233 6.28 15.80 44.37
CA TYR A 233 6.76 15.73 42.99
C TYR A 233 5.69 16.19 42.01
N GLY A 234 6.07 16.91 40.96
CA GLY A 234 5.08 17.49 40.06
C GLY A 234 5.52 17.60 38.60
N LEU A 235 4.52 17.80 37.76
CA LEU A 235 4.66 18.09 36.34
C LEU A 235 3.99 19.42 36.03
N THR A 236 4.76 20.37 35.51
CA THR A 236 4.21 21.60 34.92
C THR A 236 4.15 21.43 33.41
N ILE A 237 2.97 21.60 32.83
CA ILE A 237 2.72 21.65 31.39
C ILE A 237 2.62 23.12 30.99
N LEU A 238 3.57 23.56 30.18
CA LEU A 238 3.68 24.93 29.68
C LEU A 238 3.00 24.98 28.31
N ALA A 239 1.80 25.56 28.24
CA ALA A 239 1.09 25.77 26.99
C ALA A 239 1.77 26.89 26.18
N GLU A 240 2.12 26.61 24.92
CA GLU A 240 2.81 27.56 24.06
C GLU A 240 1.85 28.46 23.27
N GLY A 241 0.57 28.06 23.16
CA GLY A 241 -0.49 28.82 22.50
C GLY A 241 -1.26 29.76 23.45
N GLU A 242 -1.83 30.82 22.87
CA GLU A 242 -2.78 31.71 23.55
C GLU A 242 -4.21 31.20 23.39
N PHE A 243 -4.94 31.08 24.50
CA PHE A 243 -6.34 30.65 24.50
C PHE A 243 -7.27 31.86 24.32
N SER A 244 -8.40 31.66 23.63
CA SER A 244 -9.42 32.70 23.52
C SER A 244 -10.03 33.01 24.88
N ASP A 245 -10.37 34.28 25.14
CA ASP A 245 -11.09 34.69 26.35
C ASP A 245 -12.47 34.03 26.51
N SER A 246 -13.04 33.54 25.40
CA SER A 246 -14.29 32.78 25.40
C SER A 246 -14.15 31.33 25.83
N ASP A 247 -12.94 30.78 25.80
CA ASP A 247 -12.70 29.36 25.98
C ASP A 247 -12.43 29.07 27.46
N ASP A 248 -13.06 28.03 28.01
CA ASP A 248 -12.76 27.55 29.36
C ASP A 248 -12.06 26.19 29.27
N PRO A 249 -10.71 26.14 29.35
CA PRO A 249 -9.98 24.89 29.26
C PRO A 249 -10.02 24.08 30.56
N THR A 250 -10.61 24.60 31.64
CA THR A 250 -10.55 24.03 33.00
C THR A 250 -10.99 22.57 33.03
N ALA A 251 -12.13 22.23 32.41
CA ALA A 251 -12.64 20.86 32.39
C ALA A 251 -11.69 19.92 31.63
N GLN A 252 -11.14 20.37 30.50
CA GLN A 252 -10.22 19.58 29.69
C GLN A 252 -8.88 19.37 30.41
N PHE A 253 -8.34 20.41 31.05
CA PHE A 253 -7.14 20.33 31.88
C PHE A 253 -7.36 19.40 33.07
N LYS A 254 -8.52 19.46 33.72
CA LYS A 254 -8.87 18.55 34.82
C LYS A 254 -8.87 17.10 34.36
N THR A 255 -9.64 16.76 33.33
CA THR A 255 -9.70 15.40 32.76
C THR A 255 -8.31 14.89 32.37
N MET A 256 -7.51 15.72 31.71
CA MET A 256 -6.16 15.33 31.30
C MET A 256 -5.23 15.12 32.51
N SER A 257 -5.32 15.99 33.51
CA SER A 257 -4.54 15.87 34.75
C SER A 257 -4.88 14.60 35.51
N GLU A 258 -6.17 14.24 35.60
CA GLU A 258 -6.60 12.99 36.22
C GLU A 258 -6.03 11.76 35.50
N LEU A 259 -6.02 11.76 34.17
CA LEU A 259 -5.40 10.69 33.39
C LEU A 259 -3.88 10.62 33.63
N ILE A 260 -3.18 11.74 33.62
CA ILE A 260 -1.73 11.77 33.86
C ILE A 260 -1.40 11.30 35.28
N LEU A 261 -2.10 11.80 36.29
CA LEU A 261 -1.93 11.36 37.68
C LEU A 261 -2.25 9.86 37.82
N SER A 262 -3.23 9.35 37.09
CA SER A 262 -3.53 7.92 37.09
C SER A 262 -2.46 7.05 36.41
N LEU A 263 -1.59 7.62 35.54
CA LEU A 263 -0.61 6.87 34.75
C LEU A 263 0.85 7.10 35.19
N ILE A 264 1.09 8.07 36.08
CA ILE A 264 2.41 8.36 36.66
C ILE A 264 2.34 8.19 38.18
N ASP A 265 2.81 7.06 38.70
CA ASP A 265 2.51 6.62 40.06
C ASP A 265 2.93 7.62 41.15
N ASN A 266 4.12 8.21 41.01
CA ASN A 266 4.70 9.09 42.04
C ASN A 266 4.50 10.59 41.77
N CYS A 267 3.69 10.97 40.78
CA CYS A 267 3.40 12.38 40.52
C CYS A 267 2.31 12.87 41.48
N ASP A 268 2.58 13.88 42.28
CA ASP A 268 1.64 14.37 43.30
C ASP A 268 0.74 15.49 42.78
N TYR A 269 1.17 16.25 41.77
CA TYR A 269 0.37 17.31 41.17
C TYR A 269 0.72 17.61 39.70
N ILE A 270 -0.25 18.14 38.98
CA ILE A 270 -0.10 18.67 37.62
C ILE A 270 -0.41 20.17 37.65
N THR A 271 0.44 20.98 37.05
CA THR A 271 0.19 22.42 36.86
C THR A 271 0.12 22.73 35.37
N TRP A 272 -0.88 23.49 34.95
CA TRP A 272 -1.00 24.05 33.61
C TRP A 272 -0.68 25.53 33.67
N GLU A 273 0.31 25.96 32.91
CA GLU A 273 0.61 27.37 32.68
C GLU A 273 0.21 27.74 31.26
N TYR A 274 -0.59 28.80 31.10
CA TYR A 274 -1.16 29.18 29.82
C TYR A 274 -1.48 30.68 29.75
N GLU A 275 -1.58 31.21 28.54
CA GLU A 275 -1.91 32.61 28.30
C GLU A 275 -3.39 32.77 27.91
N GLN A 276 -4.13 33.60 28.64
CA GLN A 276 -5.53 33.96 28.36
C GLN A 276 -5.88 35.28 29.04
N ALA A 277 -5.88 36.39 28.30
CA ALA A 277 -5.91 37.75 28.86
C ALA A 277 -4.83 37.98 29.93
N GLY A 278 -3.63 37.44 29.69
CA GLY A 278 -2.52 37.38 30.65
C GLY A 278 -2.18 35.95 31.08
N HIS A 279 -1.02 35.81 31.73
CA HIS A 279 -0.55 34.53 32.24
C HIS A 279 -1.46 33.99 33.34
N LYS A 280 -1.86 32.72 33.21
CA LYS A 280 -2.66 31.96 34.17
C LYS A 280 -1.96 30.66 34.53
N SER A 281 -2.25 30.20 35.74
CA SER A 281 -1.75 28.93 36.28
C SER A 281 -2.89 28.19 36.97
N LEU A 282 -3.03 26.90 36.67
CA LEU A 282 -4.05 26.03 37.25
C LEU A 282 -3.43 24.70 37.67
N SER A 283 -3.56 24.33 38.95
CA SER A 283 -2.97 23.11 39.51
C SER A 283 -4.03 22.12 39.99
N PHE A 284 -3.76 20.83 39.78
CA PHE A 284 -4.57 19.70 40.24
C PHE A 284 -3.69 18.76 41.05
N TYR A 285 -4.15 18.39 42.25
CA TYR A 285 -3.38 17.58 43.19
C TYR A 285 -3.97 16.18 43.28
N ARG A 286 -3.11 15.16 43.38
CA ARG A 286 -3.51 13.75 43.47
C ARG A 286 -4.48 13.47 44.61
N ASP A 287 -4.34 14.16 45.74
CA ASP A 287 -5.16 13.96 46.94
C ASP A 287 -6.45 14.80 46.96
N ASP A 288 -6.73 15.56 45.89
CA ASP A 288 -7.94 16.36 45.78
C ASP A 288 -9.21 15.46 45.71
N PRO A 289 -10.11 15.52 46.71
CA PRO A 289 -11.31 14.68 46.75
C PRO A 289 -12.30 14.97 45.62
N GLU A 290 -12.16 16.09 44.91
CA GLU A 290 -13.03 16.45 43.78
C GLU A 290 -12.65 15.76 42.46
N LEU A 291 -11.50 15.08 42.39
CA LEU A 291 -11.10 14.30 41.22
C LEU A 291 -11.88 12.97 41.15
N VAL A 292 -12.28 12.56 39.95
CA VAL A 292 -12.99 11.29 39.72
C VAL A 292 -12.15 10.11 40.20
N ILE A 293 -10.83 10.14 39.98
CA ILE A 293 -9.90 9.10 40.46
C ILE A 293 -9.95 8.87 41.99
N ASN A 294 -10.45 9.83 42.77
CA ASN A 294 -10.61 9.72 44.23
C ASN A 294 -12.05 9.43 44.68
N GLN A 295 -13.01 9.46 43.75
CA GLN A 295 -14.43 9.18 44.00
C GLN A 295 -14.84 7.76 43.62
N ILE A 296 -14.02 7.07 42.82
CA ILE A 296 -14.24 5.70 42.37
C ILE A 296 -13.95 4.68 43.48
N ALA A 297 -14.69 3.57 43.46
CA ALA A 297 -14.57 2.49 44.45
C ALA A 297 -13.60 1.37 44.04
N TYR A 298 -12.74 1.63 43.04
CA TYR A 298 -11.82 0.65 42.47
C TYR A 298 -10.49 1.32 42.14
N ASP A 299 -9.40 0.55 42.12
CA ASP A 299 -8.09 1.02 41.66
C ASP A 299 -8.03 0.99 40.12
N PRO A 300 -7.85 2.13 39.43
CA PRO A 300 -7.72 2.20 37.98
C PRO A 300 -6.56 1.38 37.43
N LEU A 301 -5.44 1.32 38.17
CA LEU A 301 -4.21 0.69 37.70
C LEU A 301 -4.08 -0.79 38.08
N ALA A 302 -4.97 -1.30 38.93
CA ALA A 302 -4.98 -2.72 39.29
C ALA A 302 -5.18 -3.65 38.09
N ASP A 303 -5.92 -3.20 37.07
CA ASP A 303 -6.23 -3.96 35.86
C ASP A 303 -6.64 -3.02 34.72
N VAL A 304 -6.23 -3.32 33.48
CA VAL A 304 -6.60 -2.53 32.28
C VAL A 304 -8.13 -2.40 32.11
N ARG A 305 -8.92 -3.36 32.60
CA ARG A 305 -10.38 -3.30 32.62
C ARG A 305 -10.92 -2.19 33.52
N ASN A 306 -10.24 -1.90 34.63
CA ASN A 306 -10.58 -0.79 35.49
C ASN A 306 -10.14 0.53 34.87
N PHE A 307 -8.97 0.57 34.25
CA PHE A 307 -8.53 1.76 33.51
C PHE A 307 -9.50 2.13 32.37
N GLN A 308 -10.01 1.15 31.61
CA GLN A 308 -11.06 1.39 30.61
C GLN A 308 -12.33 2.02 31.21
N LYS A 309 -12.73 1.64 32.43
CA LYS A 309 -13.86 2.26 33.12
C LYS A 309 -13.57 3.71 33.48
N LEU A 310 -12.36 4.00 33.96
CA LEU A 310 -11.93 5.37 34.23
C LEU A 310 -11.99 6.23 32.96
N LEU A 311 -11.53 5.72 31.81
CA LEU A 311 -11.64 6.44 30.55
C LEU A 311 -13.11 6.78 30.19
N HIS A 312 -14.05 5.86 30.45
CA HIS A 312 -15.47 6.11 30.24
C HIS A 312 -16.06 7.13 31.23
N GLU A 313 -15.68 7.08 32.50
CA GLU A 313 -16.13 8.03 33.52
C GLU A 313 -15.62 9.45 33.24
N LEU A 314 -14.44 9.56 32.61
CA LEU A 314 -13.83 10.82 32.19
C LEU A 314 -14.24 11.28 30.78
N ASP A 315 -15.15 10.57 30.11
CA ASP A 315 -15.59 10.85 28.73
C ASP A 315 -14.42 10.95 27.71
N TYR A 316 -13.36 10.16 27.94
CA TYR A 316 -12.17 10.17 27.10
C TYR A 316 -12.30 9.16 25.95
N HIS A 317 -12.37 9.65 24.72
CA HIS A 317 -12.69 8.85 23.51
C HIS A 317 -11.65 8.92 22.37
N TYR A 318 -10.46 9.48 22.61
CA TYR A 318 -9.44 9.73 21.59
C TYR A 318 -8.66 8.50 21.14
#